data_AF-A0A667ZRB3-F1
#
_entry.id   AF-A0A667ZRB3-F1
#
_cell.length_a   1.000
_cell.length_b   1.000
_cell.length_c   1.000
_cell.angle_alpha   90.00
_cell.angle_beta   90.00
_cell.angle_gamma   90.00
#
_symmetry.space_group_name_H-M   'P 1'
#
loop_
_entity.id
_entity.type
_entity.pdbx_description
1 polymer ?
#
loop_
_entity_poly.entity_id
_entity_poly.type
_entity_poly.pdbx_seq_one_letter_code
_entity_poly.pdbx_strand_id
1 'polypeptide(L)'
;LNTNEHGHLKIYLPKKLLECLPKCSSLPKERHRWNTNEEIAAYLITFEKHEEWLTTSPKTRPQNGSMILYNRKKVKYRKDGYCWKKRKDGKTTREDHMKLKVQGVEVSGMKAV
;
A
#
# COMPACT_ATOMS: atom_id res chain seq x y z
N LEU A 1 30.24 5.37 -6.39
CA LEU A 1 29.98 3.91 -6.33
C LEU A 1 28.94 3.63 -5.25
N ASN A 2 27.65 3.66 -5.58
CA ASN A 2 26.77 2.54 -5.23
C ASN A 2 25.50 2.64 -6.06
N THR A 3 25.21 1.55 -6.74
CA THR A 3 24.22 1.38 -7.79
C THR A 3 22.80 1.42 -7.24
N ASN A 4 21.92 2.07 -8.00
CA ASN A 4 20.47 2.01 -7.87
C ASN A 4 19.99 0.56 -7.93
N GLU A 5 20.00 -0.15 -6.80
CA GLU A 5 19.21 -1.37 -6.62
C GLU A 5 17.78 -0.98 -6.25
N HIS A 6 17.10 -0.29 -7.16
CA HIS A 6 15.64 -0.31 -7.18
C HIS A 6 15.25 -1.70 -7.64
N GLY A 7 15.25 -2.66 -6.70
CA GLY A 7 14.78 -4.02 -6.93
C GLY A 7 13.37 -3.95 -7.47
N HIS A 8 13.26 -4.02 -8.80
CA HIS A 8 12.02 -3.96 -9.55
C HIS A 8 11.07 -4.97 -8.91
N LEU A 9 10.01 -4.48 -8.25
CA LEU A 9 9.03 -5.39 -7.67
C LEU A 9 8.50 -6.24 -8.82
N LYS A 10 8.76 -7.55 -8.79
CA LYS A 10 8.24 -8.50 -9.78
C LYS A 10 6.76 -8.73 -9.51
N ILE A 11 5.96 -7.71 -9.77
CA ILE A 11 4.50 -7.78 -9.74
C ILE A 11 4.10 -8.48 -11.02
N TYR A 12 3.46 -9.64 -10.88
CA TYR A 12 2.94 -10.38 -12.02
C TYR A 12 1.43 -10.22 -12.08
N LEU A 13 0.97 -9.51 -13.11
CA LEU A 13 -0.42 -9.44 -13.48
C LEU A 13 -0.52 -9.61 -15.01
N PRO A 14 -1.44 -10.45 -15.52
CA PRO A 14 -1.67 -10.56 -16.96
C PRO A 14 -1.88 -9.18 -17.61
N LYS A 15 -1.24 -8.94 -18.77
CA LYS A 15 -1.30 -7.63 -19.46
C LYS A 15 -2.73 -7.10 -19.65
N LYS A 16 -3.66 -7.98 -20.00
CA LYS A 16 -5.08 -7.64 -20.15
C LYS A 16 -5.68 -7.02 -18.89
N LEU A 17 -5.29 -7.49 -17.70
CA LEU A 17 -5.76 -6.93 -16.44
C LEU A 17 -5.09 -5.60 -16.11
N LEU A 18 -3.82 -5.41 -16.50
CA LEU A 18 -3.15 -4.10 -16.37
C LEU A 18 -3.88 -3.01 -17.17
N GLU A 19 -4.38 -3.35 -18.36
CA GLU A 19 -5.15 -2.44 -19.21
C GLU A 19 -6.53 -2.09 -18.62
N CYS A 20 -7.09 -2.95 -17.77
CA CYS A 20 -8.36 -2.72 -17.07
C CYS A 20 -8.22 -1.91 -15.78
N LEU A 21 -7.00 -1.66 -15.30
CA LEU A 21 -6.81 -0.88 -14.07
C LEU A 21 -7.14 0.60 -14.32
N PRO A 22 -7.73 1.30 -13.33
CA PRO A 22 -7.93 2.73 -13.44
C PRO A 22 -6.59 3.44 -13.60
N LYS A 23 -6.52 4.40 -14.51
CA LYS A 23 -5.35 5.28 -14.60
C LYS A 23 -5.30 6.14 -13.34
N CYS A 24 -4.15 6.13 -12.68
CA CYS A 24 -3.94 6.89 -11.47
C CYS A 24 -2.75 7.83 -11.66
N SER A 25 -3.02 9.13 -11.66
CA SER A 25 -2.03 10.20 -11.72
C SER A 25 -1.78 10.86 -10.36
N SER A 26 -2.61 10.56 -9.36
CA SER A 26 -2.47 11.06 -8.00
C SER A 26 -3.04 10.09 -6.96
N LEU A 27 -2.39 10.03 -5.80
CA LEU A 27 -2.96 9.39 -4.62
C LEU A 27 -4.01 10.34 -4.00
N PRO A 28 -5.27 9.91 -3.80
CA PRO A 28 -6.25 10.70 -3.06
C PRO A 28 -5.71 11.06 -1.68
N LYS A 29 -5.99 12.26 -1.18
CA LYS A 29 -5.66 12.63 0.20
C LYS A 29 -6.64 12.01 1.19
N GLU A 30 -7.91 11.93 0.80
CA GLU A 30 -9.01 11.42 1.61
C GLU A 30 -9.97 10.55 0.79
N ARG A 31 -10.57 9.56 1.44
CA ARG A 31 -11.56 8.63 0.88
C ARG A 31 -12.46 8.11 2.00
N HIS A 32 -13.76 8.44 1.93
CA HIS A 32 -14.76 7.96 2.90
C HIS A 32 -15.48 6.67 2.46
N ARG A 33 -14.82 5.87 1.61
CA ARG A 33 -15.27 4.53 1.22
C ARG A 33 -14.06 3.60 1.09
N TRP A 34 -14.33 2.31 1.13
CA TRP A 34 -13.31 1.31 0.82
C TRP A 34 -12.79 1.47 -0.61
N ASN A 35 -11.49 1.19 -0.79
CA ASN A 35 -10.87 1.08 -2.10
C ASN A 35 -11.31 -0.24 -2.76
N THR A 36 -11.50 -0.23 -4.07
CA THR A 36 -11.62 -1.48 -4.83
C THR A 36 -10.25 -2.14 -4.98
N ASN A 37 -10.22 -3.43 -5.33
CA ASN A 37 -8.96 -4.14 -5.57
C ASN A 37 -8.20 -3.54 -6.75
N GLU A 38 -8.91 -3.06 -7.76
CA GLU A 38 -8.36 -2.39 -8.94
C GLU A 38 -7.70 -1.06 -8.57
N GLU A 39 -8.31 -0.28 -7.67
CA GLU A 39 -7.72 0.96 -7.17
C GLU A 39 -6.44 0.68 -6.37
N ILE A 40 -6.49 -0.29 -5.46
CA ILE A 40 -5.31 -0.71 -4.68
C ILE A 40 -4.19 -1.18 -5.61
N ALA A 41 -4.52 -2.02 -6.60
CA ALA A 41 -3.56 -2.51 -7.58
C ALA A 41 -2.97 -1.37 -8.41
N ALA A 42 -3.80 -0.42 -8.87
CA ALA A 42 -3.32 0.74 -9.61
C ALA A 42 -2.30 1.55 -8.79
N TYR A 43 -2.59 1.86 -7.52
CA TYR A 43 -1.66 2.58 -6.65
C TYR A 43 -0.34 1.83 -6.47
N LEU A 44 -0.40 0.52 -6.20
CA LEU A 44 0.77 -0.29 -5.88
C LEU A 44 1.60 -0.67 -7.11
N ILE A 45 1.04 -0.63 -8.32
CA ILE A 45 1.77 -0.92 -9.57
C ILE A 45 2.47 0.32 -10.10
N THR A 46 1.85 1.50 -9.98
CA THR A 46 2.43 2.73 -10.55
C THR A 46 3.28 3.52 -9.58
N PHE A 47 3.38 3.13 -8.29
CA PHE A 47 4.09 3.93 -7.28
C PHE A 47 5.56 4.22 -7.62
N GLU A 48 6.26 3.35 -8.36
CA GLU A 48 7.67 3.60 -8.77
C GLU A 48 7.78 4.85 -9.66
N LYS A 49 6.70 5.26 -10.33
CA LYS A 49 6.62 6.49 -11.13
C LYS A 49 6.15 7.69 -10.31
N HIS A 50 5.78 7.48 -9.05
CA HIS A 50 5.11 8.44 -8.19
C HIS A 50 5.73 8.45 -6.78
N GLU A 51 7.05 8.67 -6.71
CA GLU A 51 7.74 8.75 -5.42
C GLU A 51 7.15 9.83 -4.50
N GLU A 52 6.56 10.88 -5.05
CA GLU A 52 5.89 11.96 -4.33
C GLU A 52 4.66 11.50 -3.53
N TRP A 53 4.10 10.32 -3.80
CA TRP A 53 3.01 9.75 -3.00
C TRP A 53 3.50 9.19 -1.66
N LEU A 54 4.79 8.90 -1.53
CA LEU A 54 5.35 8.33 -0.31
C LEU A 54 5.40 9.38 0.79
N THR A 55 4.73 9.09 1.90
CA THR A 55 4.89 9.86 3.12
C THR A 55 6.14 9.39 3.87
N THR A 56 7.02 10.32 4.22
CA THR A 56 8.33 10.02 4.82
C THR A 56 8.31 9.96 6.35
N SER A 57 7.20 10.35 6.98
CA SER A 57 7.02 10.32 8.44
C SER A 57 5.61 9.86 8.84
N PRO A 58 5.46 9.15 9.99
CA PRO A 58 4.13 8.78 10.49
C PRO A 58 3.29 10.05 10.73
N LYS A 59 2.01 10.01 10.35
CA LYS A 59 1.05 11.07 10.67
C LYS A 59 0.42 10.75 12.01
N THR A 60 0.44 11.70 12.95
CA THR A 60 -0.23 11.55 14.25
C THR A 60 -1.73 11.80 14.07
N ARG A 61 -2.55 10.82 14.43
CA ARG A 61 -4.01 10.83 14.38
C ARG A 61 -4.54 11.43 13.08
N PRO A 62 -4.20 10.83 11.93
CA PRO A 62 -4.75 11.26 10.65
C PRO A 62 -6.28 11.32 10.68
N GLN A 63 -6.86 12.26 9.95
CA GLN A 63 -8.31 12.40 9.87
C GLN A 63 -8.95 11.17 9.22
N ASN A 64 -10.21 10.90 9.55
CA ASN A 64 -10.95 9.76 9.00
C ASN A 64 -10.94 9.80 7.48
N GLY A 65 -10.66 8.65 6.84
CA GLY A 65 -10.56 8.55 5.40
C GLY A 65 -9.21 8.95 4.80
N SER A 66 -8.23 9.39 5.60
CA SER A 66 -6.89 9.68 5.10
C SER A 66 -6.29 8.49 4.33
N MET A 67 -5.85 8.76 3.10
CA MET A 67 -5.15 7.80 2.26
C MET A 67 -3.66 8.12 2.30
N ILE A 68 -2.85 7.19 2.84
CA ILE A 68 -1.42 7.44 3.09
C ILE A 68 -0.61 6.24 2.63
N LEU A 69 0.40 6.49 1.79
CA LEU A 69 1.33 5.46 1.32
C LEU A 69 2.66 5.57 2.07
N TYR A 70 3.12 4.46 2.63
CA TYR A 70 4.36 4.37 3.38
C TYR A 70 5.29 3.30 2.81
N ASN A 71 6.59 3.59 2.77
CA ASN A 71 7.60 2.54 2.68
C ASN A 71 7.81 1.94 4.08
N ARG A 72 7.30 0.73 4.31
CA ARG A 72 7.38 0.03 5.62
C ARG A 72 8.80 -0.19 6.13
N LYS A 73 9.81 -0.23 5.25
CA LYS A 73 11.22 -0.36 5.67
C LYS A 73 11.78 0.96 6.21
N LYS A 74 11.26 2.10 5.73
CA LYS A 74 11.73 3.44 6.09
C LYS A 74 10.90 4.08 7.20
N VAL A 75 9.60 3.79 7.27
CA VAL A 75 8.66 4.49 8.16
C VAL A 75 8.02 3.53 9.17
N LYS A 76 8.15 3.86 10.46
CA LYS A 76 7.44 3.19 11.57
C LYS A 76 6.02 3.75 11.69
N TYR A 77 5.14 3.43 10.74
CA TYR A 77 3.78 3.98 10.63
C TYR A 77 2.93 3.84 11.91
N ARG A 78 3.18 2.82 12.74
CA ARG A 78 2.47 2.61 14.02
C ARG A 78 2.73 3.68 15.09
N LYS A 79 3.65 4.63 14.85
CA LYS A 79 3.83 5.83 15.68
C LYS A 79 2.85 6.95 15.28
N ASP A 80 1.62 6.58 14.97
CA ASP A 80 0.54 7.46 14.55
C ASP A 80 -0.35 7.92 15.71
N GLY A 81 -0.04 7.52 16.94
CA GLY A 81 -0.81 7.95 18.12
C GLY A 81 -2.12 7.17 18.33
N TYR A 82 -2.35 6.07 17.60
CA TYR A 82 -3.40 5.10 17.88
C TYR A 82 -2.90 3.94 18.76
N CYS A 83 -3.84 3.29 19.46
CA CYS A 83 -3.56 2.10 20.27
C CYS A 83 -3.62 0.85 19.39
N TRP A 84 -2.47 0.38 18.92
CA TRP A 84 -2.34 -0.84 18.13
C TRP A 84 -2.55 -2.08 18.99
N LYS A 85 -3.54 -2.92 18.64
CA LYS A 85 -3.80 -4.19 19.35
C LYS A 85 -2.63 -5.16 19.16
N LYS A 86 -2.22 -5.82 20.24
CA LYS A 86 -1.20 -6.88 20.18
C LYS A 86 -1.82 -8.27 20.10
N ARG A 87 -1.06 -9.25 19.62
CA ARG A 87 -1.38 -10.68 19.70
C ARG A 87 -1.37 -11.13 21.18
N LYS A 88 -1.86 -12.34 21.45
CA LYS A 88 -1.97 -12.90 22.81
C LYS A 88 -0.65 -12.91 23.58
N ASP A 89 0.47 -13.04 22.87
CA ASP A 89 1.82 -13.02 23.44
C ASP A 89 2.32 -11.63 23.88
N GLY A 90 1.57 -10.56 23.57
CA GLY A 90 1.95 -9.18 23.90
C GLY A 90 3.18 -8.63 23.14
N LYS A 91 3.76 -9.40 22.23
CA LYS A 91 5.00 -9.03 21.52
C LYS A 91 4.70 -8.43 20.15
N THR A 92 3.79 -9.04 19.40
CA THR A 92 3.55 -8.67 18.00
C THR A 92 2.24 -7.89 17.85
N THR A 93 2.24 -6.85 17.02
CA THR A 93 1.00 -6.16 16.63
C THR A 93 0.11 -7.11 15.84
N ARG A 94 -1.19 -7.11 16.11
CA ARG A 94 -2.18 -7.83 15.33
C ARG A 94 -2.46 -7.06 14.04
N GLU A 95 -2.18 -7.69 12.92
CA GLU A 95 -2.53 -7.25 11.57
C GLU A 95 -3.10 -8.44 10.81
N ASP A 96 -4.20 -8.21 10.11
CA ASP A 96 -4.81 -9.19 9.24
C ASP A 96 -4.35 -8.88 7.81
N HIS A 97 -3.90 -9.90 7.08
CA HIS A 97 -3.36 -9.72 5.72
C HIS A 97 -4.24 -10.47 4.73
N MET A 98 -4.59 -9.81 3.64
CA MET A 98 -5.32 -10.41 2.52
C MET A 98 -4.44 -10.44 1.27
N LYS A 99 -4.64 -11.47 0.44
CA LYS A 99 -4.05 -11.54 -0.90
C LYS A 99 -4.87 -10.66 -1.84
N LEU A 100 -4.21 -9.75 -2.56
CA LEU A 100 -4.90 -8.87 -3.51
C LEU A 100 -5.31 -9.68 -4.75
N LYS A 101 -6.58 -9.57 -5.15
CA LYS A 101 -7.10 -10.23 -6.36
C LYS A 101 -7.83 -9.23 -7.24
N VAL A 102 -7.42 -9.12 -8.51
CA VAL A 102 -8.10 -8.31 -9.52
C VAL A 102 -8.82 -9.25 -10.48
N GLN A 103 -10.14 -9.10 -10.62
CA GLN A 103 -10.99 -9.99 -11.43
C GLN A 103 -10.75 -11.50 -11.15
N GLY A 104 -10.56 -11.86 -9.88
CA GLY A 104 -10.32 -13.24 -9.46
C GLY A 104 -8.87 -13.73 -9.58
N VAL A 105 -7.98 -12.96 -10.21
CA VAL A 105 -6.56 -13.31 -10.37
C VAL A 105 -5.74 -12.67 -9.25
N GLU A 106 -4.96 -13.51 -8.55
CA GLU A 106 -4.05 -13.04 -7.50
C GLU A 106 -2.92 -12.18 -8.09
N VAL A 107 -2.75 -10.98 -7.54
CA VAL A 107 -1.63 -10.09 -7.88
C VAL A 107 -0.42 -10.55 -7.09
N SER A 108 0.50 -11.25 -7.74
CA SER A 108 1.67 -11.83 -7.06
C SER A 108 2.54 -10.74 -6.42
N GLY A 109 3.04 -11.01 -5.22
CA GLY A 109 3.90 -10.08 -4.48
C GLY A 109 3.16 -8.97 -3.74
N MET A 110 1.83 -8.89 -3.82
CA MET A 110 1.01 -7.88 -3.14
C MET A 110 0.11 -8.45 -2.06
N LYS A 111 0.10 -7.80 -0.90
CA LYS A 111 -0.84 -8.07 0.19
C LYS A 111 -1.44 -6.75 0.67
N ALA A 112 -2.74 -6.77 0.93
CA ALA A 112 -3.43 -5.67 1.60
C ALA A 112 -3.47 -5.95 3.11
N VAL A 113 -3.28 -4.90 3.91
CA VAL A 113 -3.42 -4.87 5.37
C VAL A 113 -4.61 -4.00 5.72
#